data_AF-A0A2E5BQE3-F1
#
_entry.id   AF-A0A2E5BQE3-F1
#
_cell.length_a   1.000
_cell.length_b   1.000
_cell.length_c   1.000
_cell.angle_alpha   90.00
_cell.angle_beta   90.00
_cell.angle_gamma   90.00
#
_symmetry.space_group_name_H-M   'P 1'
#
loop_
_entity.id
_entity.type
_entity.pdbx_description
1 polymer ?
#
loop_
_entity_poly.entity_id
_entity_poly.type
_entity_poly.pdbx_seq_one_letter_code
_entity_poly.pdbx_strand_id
1 'polypeptide(L)'
;MLDRPFIDSSMLANLRVFLKTYPELQQMTGEVARFCVVLDANAAVSDLLHKHSKPHLPQTALEECIKSSVIEVYAPTWLDREMTESAIPQVAKQKNIPEAVLQRSWDDYKKGIVWDERFAAPEATSEGAVDPKDVPYVALAECISADGILTSDKDIDRLGGNTLTLRFVISARSYARASSYHVTIQVGGTVIGVLTLSAMYQLVTTIYSLASRLPGWARFALFVAAVVVAVHPTSREKVLSFLLSWGSALASMVPEIEKLIVLASEKQVEAQEAMCEIKQWAES
;
A
#
# COMPACT_ATOMS: atom_id res chain seq x y z
N MET A 1 23.50 9.15 -10.54
CA MET A 1 22.54 8.36 -9.75
C MET A 1 21.70 9.35 -8.99
N LEU A 2 20.52 9.72 -9.50
CA LEU A 2 19.60 10.61 -8.79
C LEU A 2 19.00 9.82 -7.62
N ASP A 3 19.10 10.39 -6.43
CA ASP A 3 18.52 9.89 -5.20
C ASP A 3 17.00 9.83 -5.40
N ARG A 4 16.47 8.64 -5.70
CA ARG A 4 15.02 8.47 -5.88
C ARG A 4 14.39 8.70 -4.50
N PRO A 5 13.36 9.56 -4.38
CA PRO A 5 12.68 9.72 -3.10
C PRO A 5 12.26 8.34 -2.60
N PHE A 6 12.59 7.98 -1.36
CA PHE A 6 12.23 6.69 -0.80
C PHE A 6 10.85 6.80 -0.13
N ILE A 7 9.86 6.13 -0.69
CA ILE A 7 8.53 5.96 -0.08
C ILE A 7 8.43 4.54 0.46
N ASP A 8 8.26 4.42 1.77
CA ASP A 8 8.04 3.14 2.44
C ASP A 8 6.70 2.54 2.00
N SER A 9 6.69 1.24 1.68
CA SER A 9 5.49 0.50 1.31
C SER A 9 4.48 0.43 2.46
N SER A 10 4.92 0.57 3.72
CA SER A 10 4.02 0.67 4.89
C SER A 10 3.04 1.85 4.80
N MET A 11 3.41 2.92 4.08
CA MET A 11 2.54 4.08 3.85
C MET A 11 1.23 3.70 3.14
N LEU A 12 1.24 2.63 2.37
CA LEU A 12 0.09 2.14 1.63
C LEU A 12 -1.06 1.73 2.57
N ALA A 13 -0.76 1.22 3.77
CA ALA A 13 -1.77 0.89 4.77
C ALA A 13 -2.51 2.15 5.25
N ASN A 14 -1.77 3.22 5.54
CA ASN A 14 -2.34 4.51 5.94
C ASN A 14 -3.16 5.14 4.80
N LEU A 15 -2.63 5.08 3.58
CA LEU A 15 -3.34 5.57 2.39
C LEU A 15 -4.65 4.82 2.17
N ARG A 16 -4.70 3.51 2.41
CA ARG A 16 -5.95 2.76 2.30
C ARG A 16 -7.00 3.25 3.30
N VAL A 17 -6.64 3.49 4.55
CA VAL A 17 -7.57 4.04 5.56
C VAL A 17 -8.05 5.43 5.14
N PHE A 18 -7.14 6.25 4.64
CA PHE A 18 -7.46 7.58 4.13
C PHE A 18 -8.43 7.51 2.93
N LEU A 19 -8.15 6.67 1.93
CA LEU A 19 -9.02 6.50 0.75
C LEU A 19 -10.42 5.98 1.11
N LYS A 20 -10.53 5.09 2.11
CA LYS A 20 -11.84 4.66 2.64
C LYS A 20 -12.62 5.80 3.26
N THR A 21 -11.94 6.80 3.82
CA THR A 21 -12.56 7.99 4.40
C THR A 21 -13.00 9.01 3.34
N TYR A 22 -12.33 8.99 2.17
CA TYR A 22 -12.59 9.90 1.05
C TYR A 22 -12.86 9.13 -0.26
N PRO A 23 -14.07 8.60 -0.47
CA PRO A 23 -14.41 7.76 -1.62
C PRO A 23 -14.16 8.42 -2.98
N GLU A 24 -14.29 9.75 -3.07
CA GLU A 24 -13.98 10.51 -4.30
C GLU A 24 -12.51 10.36 -4.70
N LEU A 25 -11.59 10.38 -3.74
CA LEU A 25 -10.17 10.14 -4.01
C LEU A 25 -9.93 8.69 -4.40
N GLN A 26 -10.62 7.74 -3.77
CA GLN A 26 -10.52 6.32 -4.13
C GLN A 26 -10.99 6.06 -5.56
N GLN A 27 -12.03 6.75 -6.04
CA GLN A 27 -12.47 6.64 -7.44
C GLN A 27 -11.41 7.14 -8.42
N MET A 28 -10.63 8.17 -8.05
CA MET A 28 -9.57 8.71 -8.89
C MET A 28 -8.30 7.85 -8.88
N THR A 29 -7.91 7.31 -7.72
CA THR A 29 -6.66 6.54 -7.56
C THR A 29 -6.82 5.04 -7.83
N GLY A 30 -8.06 4.57 -7.87
CA GLY A 30 -8.38 3.15 -7.84
C GLY A 30 -8.28 2.55 -6.44
N GLU A 31 -8.78 1.31 -6.32
CA GLU A 31 -8.67 0.55 -5.09
C GLU A 31 -7.28 -0.09 -4.97
N VAL A 32 -6.70 0.02 -3.78
CA VAL A 32 -5.45 -0.68 -3.46
C VAL A 32 -5.77 -2.15 -3.21
N ALA A 33 -5.23 -3.03 -4.05
CA ALA A 33 -5.48 -4.45 -3.95
C ALA A 33 -5.10 -5.01 -2.58
N ARG A 34 -5.87 -6.01 -2.16
CA ARG A 34 -5.69 -6.74 -0.92
C ARG A 34 -5.95 -8.22 -1.19
N PHE A 35 -5.06 -9.07 -0.68
CA PHE A 35 -5.16 -10.51 -0.81
C PHE A 35 -5.30 -11.15 0.57
N CYS A 36 -6.33 -11.98 0.76
CA CYS A 36 -6.57 -12.79 1.94
C CYS A 36 -5.88 -14.13 1.74
N VAL A 37 -4.84 -14.41 2.53
CA VAL A 37 -4.00 -15.60 2.34
C VAL A 37 -3.97 -16.40 3.63
N VAL A 38 -4.19 -17.71 3.55
CA VAL A 38 -4.01 -18.60 4.69
C VAL A 38 -2.55 -19.02 4.77
N LEU A 39 -1.94 -18.94 5.95
CA LEU A 39 -0.55 -19.33 6.17
C LEU A 39 -0.46 -20.76 6.68
N ASP A 40 0.32 -21.58 5.98
CA ASP A 40 0.72 -22.92 6.41
C ASP A 40 2.05 -22.88 7.20
N ALA A 41 2.28 -23.90 8.04
CA ALA A 41 3.47 -24.09 8.85
C ALA A 41 4.75 -24.13 8.02
N ASN A 42 4.75 -24.82 6.88
CA ASN A 42 5.93 -24.91 6.02
C ASN A 42 6.35 -23.53 5.47
N ALA A 43 5.39 -22.71 5.08
CA ALA A 43 5.66 -21.35 4.63
C ALA A 43 6.16 -20.47 5.78
N ALA A 44 5.55 -20.57 6.96
CA ALA A 44 5.97 -19.84 8.16
C ALA A 44 7.43 -20.17 8.54
N VAL A 45 7.77 -21.46 8.60
CA VAL A 45 9.14 -21.94 8.85
C VAL A 45 10.12 -21.40 7.81
N SER A 46 9.78 -21.47 6.52
CA SER A 46 10.64 -21.00 5.44
C SER A 46 10.96 -19.50 5.58
N ASP A 47 9.96 -18.69 5.93
CA ASP A 47 10.14 -17.25 6.11
C ASP A 47 10.95 -16.91 7.38
N LEU A 48 10.73 -17.64 8.49
CA LEU A 48 11.55 -17.51 9.71
C LEU A 48 13.02 -17.86 9.46
N LEU A 49 13.28 -18.94 8.72
CA LEU A 49 14.62 -19.33 8.32
C LEU A 49 15.26 -18.28 7.41
N HIS A 50 14.49 -17.71 6.49
CA HIS A 50 14.97 -16.63 5.64
C HIS A 50 15.41 -15.42 6.47
N LYS A 51 14.58 -14.99 7.42
CA LYS A 51 14.86 -13.88 8.34
C LYS A 51 16.12 -14.14 9.17
N HIS A 52 16.24 -15.33 9.73
CA HIS A 52 17.43 -15.73 10.49
C HIS A 52 18.70 -15.70 9.62
N SER A 53 18.63 -16.21 8.39
CA SER A 53 19.77 -16.24 7.47
C SER A 53 20.21 -14.85 6.97
N LYS A 54 19.32 -13.86 7.06
CA LYS A 54 19.55 -12.49 6.57
C LYS A 54 19.21 -11.44 7.64
N PRO A 55 19.98 -11.38 8.74
CA PRO A 55 19.69 -10.47 9.86
C PRO A 55 19.85 -8.98 9.51
N HIS A 56 20.50 -8.65 8.40
CA HIS A 56 20.64 -7.28 7.90
C HIS A 56 19.37 -6.76 7.22
N LEU A 57 18.44 -7.66 6.83
CA LEU A 57 17.16 -7.25 6.29
C LEU A 57 16.22 -6.87 7.45
N PRO A 58 15.60 -5.68 7.42
CA PRO A 58 14.72 -5.25 8.50
C PRO A 58 13.45 -6.09 8.60
N GLN A 59 13.04 -6.73 7.49
CA GLN A 59 11.84 -7.55 7.40
C GLN A 59 11.89 -8.50 6.19
N THR A 60 11.10 -9.57 6.24
CA THR A 60 10.90 -10.48 5.10
C THR A 60 9.97 -9.88 4.05
N ALA A 61 9.84 -10.54 2.90
CA ALA A 61 8.90 -10.10 1.88
C ALA A 61 7.45 -10.17 2.37
N LEU A 62 7.10 -11.22 3.11
CA LEU A 62 5.76 -11.41 3.66
C LEU A 62 5.45 -10.39 4.75
N GLU A 63 6.39 -10.13 5.67
CA GLU A 63 6.23 -9.08 6.69
C GLU A 63 6.01 -7.69 6.08
N GLU A 64 6.69 -7.38 4.97
CA GLU A 64 6.46 -6.13 4.23
C GLU A 64 5.07 -6.06 3.60
N CYS A 65 4.61 -7.16 3.00
CA CYS A 65 3.25 -7.25 2.44
C CYS A 65 2.16 -7.12 3.50
N ILE A 66 2.38 -7.70 4.69
CA ILE A 66 1.48 -7.56 5.84
C ILE A 66 1.44 -6.12 6.31
N LYS A 67 2.60 -5.49 6.52
CA LYS A 67 2.68 -4.08 6.97
C LYS A 67 2.08 -3.08 6.00
N SER A 68 2.28 -3.28 4.70
CA SER A 68 1.62 -2.49 3.65
C SER A 68 0.14 -2.81 3.47
N SER A 69 -0.36 -3.82 4.20
CA SER A 69 -1.71 -4.36 4.13
C SER A 69 -2.08 -4.93 2.75
N VAL A 70 -1.13 -5.15 1.85
CA VAL A 70 -1.40 -5.81 0.55
C VAL A 70 -1.78 -7.27 0.75
N ILE A 71 -1.18 -7.94 1.74
CA ILE A 71 -1.58 -9.28 2.16
C ILE A 71 -2.16 -9.19 3.57
N GLU A 72 -3.35 -9.76 3.76
CA GLU A 72 -3.89 -10.09 5.08
C GLU A 72 -3.69 -11.58 5.31
N VAL A 73 -2.90 -11.92 6.31
CA VAL A 73 -2.56 -13.31 6.61
C VAL A 73 -3.52 -13.85 7.66
N TYR A 74 -4.16 -14.97 7.35
CA TYR A 74 -5.01 -15.73 8.24
C TYR A 74 -4.35 -17.05 8.60
N ALA A 75 -4.62 -17.57 9.80
CA ALA A 75 -4.21 -18.91 10.17
C ALA A 75 -5.17 -19.54 11.19
N PRO A 76 -5.33 -20.87 11.15
CA PRO A 76 -6.01 -21.58 12.23
C PRO A 76 -5.15 -21.51 13.50
N THR A 77 -5.75 -21.48 14.69
CA THR A 77 -4.98 -21.58 15.96
C THR A 77 -4.15 -22.85 16.05
N TRP A 78 -4.49 -23.89 15.28
CA TRP A 78 -3.67 -25.08 15.05
C TRP A 78 -2.22 -24.75 14.62
N LEU A 79 -2.00 -23.71 13.80
CA LEU A 79 -0.68 -23.33 13.31
C LEU A 79 0.27 -22.96 14.46
N ASP A 80 -0.17 -22.18 15.46
CA ASP A 80 0.71 -21.79 16.58
C ASP A 80 1.16 -23.01 17.39
N ARG A 81 0.25 -23.98 17.55
CA ARG A 81 0.55 -25.24 18.20
C ARG A 81 1.53 -26.08 17.38
N GLU A 82 1.27 -26.25 16.09
CA GLU A 82 2.16 -26.98 15.18
C GLU A 82 3.57 -26.38 15.15
N MET A 83 3.65 -25.05 15.07
CA MET A 83 4.91 -24.30 15.07
C MET A 83 5.69 -24.51 16.37
N THR A 84 5.04 -24.34 17.52
CA THR A 84 5.70 -24.39 18.83
C THR A 84 6.03 -25.81 19.28
N GLU A 85 5.12 -26.77 19.07
CA GLU A 85 5.30 -28.14 19.54
C GLU A 85 6.17 -29.00 18.62
N SER A 86 6.22 -28.69 17.31
CA SER A 86 6.85 -29.59 16.34
C SER A 86 7.75 -28.91 15.31
N ALA A 87 7.27 -27.92 14.57
CA ALA A 87 8.00 -27.41 13.40
C ALA A 87 9.28 -26.66 13.80
N ILE A 88 9.19 -25.76 14.78
CA ILE A 88 10.36 -25.00 15.28
C ILE A 88 11.40 -25.95 15.92
N PRO A 89 11.05 -26.86 16.86
CA PRO A 89 12.01 -27.80 17.43
C PRO A 89 12.72 -28.67 16.38
N GLN A 90 11.98 -29.20 15.40
CA GLN A 90 12.54 -30.05 14.34
C GLN A 90 13.55 -29.28 13.48
N VAL A 91 13.16 -28.07 13.05
CA VAL A 91 14.00 -27.23 12.18
C VAL A 91 15.20 -26.67 12.94
N ALA A 92 15.04 -26.27 14.19
CA ALA A 92 16.12 -25.84 15.08
C ALA A 92 17.20 -26.91 15.17
N LYS A 93 16.80 -28.17 15.41
CA LYS A 93 17.70 -29.32 15.45
C LYS A 93 18.35 -29.59 14.09
N GLN A 94 17.58 -29.59 13.01
CA GLN A 94 18.08 -29.91 11.67
C GLN A 94 19.08 -28.87 11.14
N LYS A 95 18.83 -27.58 11.42
CA LYS A 95 19.65 -26.46 10.94
C LYS A 95 20.71 -26.00 11.94
N ASN A 96 20.78 -26.64 13.11
CA ASN A 96 21.66 -26.28 14.22
C ASN A 96 21.48 -24.80 14.64
N ILE A 97 20.23 -24.35 14.72
CA ILE A 97 19.85 -22.99 15.16
C ILE A 97 19.29 -23.11 16.58
N PRO A 98 19.66 -22.20 17.52
CA PRO A 98 19.05 -22.21 18.85
C PRO A 98 17.53 -22.00 18.76
N GLU A 99 16.77 -22.93 19.34
CA GLU A 99 15.29 -22.92 19.31
C GLU A 99 14.71 -21.60 19.82
N ALA A 100 15.27 -21.06 20.91
CA ALA A 100 14.84 -19.78 21.48
C ALA A 100 14.92 -18.59 20.50
N VAL A 101 15.83 -18.63 19.51
CA VAL A 101 15.94 -17.59 18.48
C VAL A 101 14.77 -17.68 17.51
N LEU A 102 14.42 -18.89 17.07
CA LEU A 102 13.28 -19.12 16.19
C LEU A 102 11.96 -18.83 16.91
N GLN A 103 11.83 -19.24 18.18
CA GLN A 103 10.63 -18.96 18.99
C GLN A 103 10.41 -17.46 19.17
N ARG A 104 11.46 -16.69 19.47
CA ARG A 104 11.36 -15.23 19.57
C ARG A 104 10.95 -14.60 18.24
N SER A 105 11.53 -15.07 17.14
CA SER A 105 11.15 -14.59 15.81
C SER A 105 9.70 -14.93 15.49
N TRP A 106 9.22 -16.11 15.89
CA TRP A 106 7.84 -16.54 15.74
C TRP A 106 6.88 -15.69 16.57
N ASP A 107 7.23 -15.34 17.80
CA ASP A 107 6.41 -14.48 18.67
C ASP A 107 6.20 -13.07 18.10
N ASP A 108 7.21 -12.52 17.40
CA ASP A 108 7.05 -11.27 16.68
C ASP A 108 6.24 -11.45 15.39
N TYR A 109 6.45 -12.56 14.70
CA TYR A 109 5.79 -12.90 13.44
C TYR A 109 4.27 -13.08 13.60
N LYS A 110 3.84 -13.80 14.64
CA LYS A 110 2.43 -14.12 14.88
C LYS A 110 1.54 -12.92 15.18
N LYS A 111 2.14 -11.76 15.51
CA LYS A 111 1.41 -10.49 15.72
C LYS A 111 0.77 -9.95 14.43
N GLY A 112 1.30 -10.36 13.27
CA GLY A 112 0.77 -9.97 11.96
C GLY A 112 -0.29 -10.93 11.40
N ILE A 113 -0.65 -11.98 12.14
CA ILE A 113 -1.58 -13.03 11.70
C ILE A 113 -2.96 -12.79 12.32
N VAL A 114 -4.00 -12.92 11.51
CA VAL A 114 -5.40 -12.97 11.95
C VAL A 114 -5.75 -14.42 12.28
N TRP A 115 -5.93 -14.70 13.57
CA TRP A 115 -6.17 -16.04 14.08
C TRP A 115 -7.65 -16.42 14.03
N ASP A 116 -7.95 -17.62 13.54
CA ASP A 116 -9.30 -18.20 13.59
C ASP A 116 -9.36 -19.39 14.56
N GLU A 117 -10.21 -19.28 15.57
CA GLU A 117 -10.35 -20.28 16.64
C GLU A 117 -11.19 -21.49 16.22
N ARG A 118 -11.98 -21.39 15.14
CA ARG A 118 -12.91 -22.46 14.73
C ARG A 118 -12.19 -23.72 14.29
N PHE A 119 -10.91 -23.60 13.92
CA PHE A 119 -10.09 -24.67 13.35
C PHE A 119 -8.90 -25.00 14.26
N ALA A 120 -9.15 -25.21 15.55
CA ALA A 120 -8.10 -25.44 16.56
C ALA A 120 -7.47 -26.83 16.54
N ALA A 121 -8.07 -27.79 15.83
CA ALA A 121 -7.58 -29.16 15.71
C ALA A 121 -7.94 -29.74 14.34
N PRO A 122 -7.11 -30.67 13.82
CA PRO A 122 -7.46 -31.40 12.61
C PRO A 122 -8.64 -32.32 12.90
N GLU A 123 -9.72 -32.16 12.12
CA GLU A 123 -10.83 -33.11 12.17
C GLU A 123 -10.37 -34.45 11.59
N ALA A 124 -10.83 -35.56 12.17
CA ALA A 124 -10.51 -36.88 11.67
C ALA A 124 -11.20 -37.09 10.32
N THR A 125 -10.45 -36.98 9.23
CA THR A 125 -10.92 -37.30 7.89
C THR A 125 -11.18 -38.81 7.77
N SER A 126 -12.36 -39.18 7.31
CA SER A 126 -12.77 -40.57 7.08
C SER A 126 -12.10 -41.22 5.85
N GLU A 127 -11.30 -40.47 5.10
CA GLU A 127 -10.66 -40.90 3.86
C GLU A 127 -9.13 -40.88 4.01
N GLY A 128 -8.53 -42.07 4.13
CA GLY A 128 -7.11 -42.28 4.44
C GLY A 128 -6.09 -41.92 3.34
N ALA A 129 -6.40 -40.93 2.49
CA ALA A 129 -5.52 -40.48 1.41
C ALA A 129 -4.91 -39.08 1.64
N VAL A 130 -5.28 -38.41 2.72
CA VAL A 130 -4.99 -36.99 2.98
C VAL A 130 -4.34 -36.83 4.35
N ASP A 131 -3.27 -36.03 4.48
CA ASP A 131 -2.71 -35.70 5.80
C ASP A 131 -3.74 -34.90 6.61
N PRO A 132 -4.22 -35.43 7.76
CA PRO A 132 -5.19 -34.72 8.58
C PRO A 132 -4.74 -33.32 9.01
N LYS A 133 -3.43 -33.06 9.06
CA LYS A 133 -2.87 -31.76 9.46
C LYS A 133 -3.18 -30.60 8.51
N ASP A 134 -3.43 -30.90 7.24
CA ASP A 134 -3.67 -29.87 6.22
C ASP A 134 -5.14 -29.41 6.21
N VAL A 135 -6.04 -30.22 6.79
CA VAL A 135 -7.49 -30.00 6.81
C VAL A 135 -7.87 -28.64 7.45
N PRO A 136 -7.32 -28.22 8.61
CA PRO A 136 -7.62 -26.91 9.19
C PRO A 136 -7.30 -25.72 8.27
N TYR A 137 -6.24 -25.81 7.46
CA TYR A 137 -5.82 -24.73 6.57
C TYR A 137 -6.77 -24.60 5.37
N VAL A 138 -7.15 -25.74 4.77
CA VAL A 138 -8.10 -25.78 3.65
C VAL A 138 -9.50 -25.35 4.08
N ALA A 139 -9.99 -25.87 5.21
CA ALA A 139 -11.29 -25.49 5.75
C ALA A 139 -11.35 -23.99 6.10
N LEU A 140 -10.26 -23.42 6.63
CA LEU A 140 -10.17 -21.98 6.87
C LEU A 140 -10.21 -21.20 5.54
N ALA A 141 -9.44 -21.63 4.55
CA ALA A 141 -9.36 -20.97 3.25
C ALA A 141 -10.74 -20.90 2.57
N GLU A 142 -11.49 -22.00 2.57
CA GLU A 142 -12.86 -22.03 2.07
C GLU A 142 -13.78 -21.11 2.87
N CYS A 143 -13.70 -21.16 4.20
CA CYS A 143 -14.57 -20.38 5.07
C CYS A 143 -14.41 -18.87 4.90
N ILE A 144 -13.19 -18.38 4.69
CA ILE A 144 -12.92 -16.95 4.50
C ILE A 144 -12.90 -16.54 3.02
N SER A 145 -13.11 -17.49 2.11
CA SER A 145 -12.92 -17.29 0.66
C SER A 145 -11.55 -16.68 0.36
N ALA A 146 -10.50 -17.29 0.92
CA ALA A 146 -9.12 -16.85 0.73
C ALA A 146 -8.73 -16.92 -0.75
N ASP A 147 -7.85 -16.00 -1.16
CA ASP A 147 -7.23 -16.06 -2.49
C ASP A 147 -6.32 -17.28 -2.64
N GLY A 148 -5.82 -17.83 -1.53
CA GLY A 148 -5.17 -19.12 -1.48
C GLY A 148 -4.41 -19.38 -0.18
N ILE A 149 -3.74 -20.52 -0.14
CA ILE A 149 -2.94 -21.01 1.00
C ILE A 149 -1.48 -20.87 0.64
N LEU A 150 -0.74 -20.04 1.37
CA LEU A 150 0.70 -19.92 1.20
C LEU A 150 1.37 -21.17 1.74
N THR A 151 1.82 -22.03 0.84
CA THR A 151 2.53 -23.26 1.17
C THR A 151 3.62 -23.53 0.13
N SER A 152 4.54 -24.43 0.47
CA SER A 152 5.45 -25.05 -0.51
C SER A 152 5.12 -26.53 -0.73
N ASP A 153 4.10 -27.03 -0.04
CA ASP A 153 3.64 -28.40 -0.15
C ASP A 153 2.66 -28.55 -1.32
N LYS A 154 2.87 -29.60 -2.12
CA LYS A 154 2.00 -29.94 -3.25
C LYS A 154 0.82 -30.81 -2.82
N ASP A 155 0.82 -31.33 -1.60
CA ASP A 155 -0.25 -32.19 -1.12
C ASP A 155 -1.54 -31.38 -0.82
N ILE A 156 -1.43 -30.08 -0.55
CA ILE A 156 -2.58 -29.16 -0.40
C ILE A 156 -3.38 -29.02 -1.70
N ASP A 157 -2.75 -29.09 -2.88
CA ASP A 157 -3.47 -29.07 -4.17
C ASP A 157 -4.46 -30.24 -4.27
N ARG A 158 -4.10 -31.40 -3.69
CA ARG A 158 -4.96 -32.60 -3.72
C ARG A 158 -6.20 -32.47 -2.84
N LEU A 159 -6.18 -31.54 -1.90
CA LEU A 159 -7.32 -31.18 -1.05
C LEU A 159 -8.26 -30.17 -1.69
N GLY A 160 -7.96 -29.71 -2.91
CA GLY A 160 -8.72 -28.65 -3.58
C GLY A 160 -8.39 -27.25 -3.06
N GLY A 161 -7.37 -27.10 -2.21
CA GLY A 161 -6.85 -25.80 -1.79
C GLY A 161 -6.07 -25.13 -2.92
N ASN A 162 -6.29 -23.83 -3.12
CA ASN A 162 -5.48 -23.04 -4.05
C ASN A 162 -4.12 -22.74 -3.44
N THR A 163 -3.02 -23.22 -4.01
CA THR A 163 -1.68 -23.03 -3.43
C THR A 163 -1.00 -21.78 -3.96
N LEU A 164 -0.61 -20.90 -3.03
CA LEU A 164 0.20 -19.72 -3.32
C LEU A 164 1.65 -20.00 -2.92
N THR A 165 2.58 -19.52 -3.74
CA THR A 165 4.02 -19.75 -3.51
C THR A 165 4.75 -18.48 -3.07
N LEU A 166 6.02 -18.60 -2.69
CA LEU A 166 6.86 -17.44 -2.39
C LEU A 166 6.94 -16.44 -3.56
N ARG A 167 6.77 -16.89 -4.81
CA ARG A 167 6.76 -15.98 -5.97
C ARG A 167 5.60 -15.01 -5.92
N PHE A 168 4.41 -15.47 -5.53
CA PHE A 168 3.26 -14.60 -5.29
C PHE A 168 3.59 -13.52 -4.26
N VAL A 169 4.23 -13.88 -3.13
CA VAL A 169 4.62 -12.92 -2.09
C VAL A 169 5.63 -11.88 -2.62
N ILE A 170 6.58 -12.31 -3.45
CA ILE A 170 7.56 -11.42 -4.06
C ILE A 170 6.88 -10.44 -5.03
N SER A 171 5.97 -10.90 -5.88
CA SER A 171 5.20 -10.05 -6.79
C SER A 171 4.26 -9.11 -6.02
N ALA A 172 3.60 -9.59 -4.96
CA ALA A 172 2.79 -8.78 -4.05
C ALA A 172 3.61 -7.67 -3.38
N ARG A 173 4.87 -7.95 -3.00
CA ARG A 173 5.77 -6.93 -2.46
C ARG A 173 6.16 -5.90 -3.51
N SER A 174 6.47 -6.33 -4.73
CA SER A 174 6.76 -5.43 -5.84
C SER A 174 5.56 -4.52 -6.13
N TYR A 175 4.35 -5.08 -6.13
CA TYR A 175 3.10 -4.33 -6.21
C TYR A 175 2.96 -3.33 -5.05
N ALA A 176 3.19 -3.73 -3.81
CA ALA A 176 3.08 -2.87 -2.63
C ALA A 176 4.00 -1.65 -2.73
N ARG A 177 5.25 -1.89 -3.13
CA ARG A 177 6.25 -0.83 -3.35
C ARG A 177 5.83 0.08 -4.49
N ALA A 178 5.50 -0.45 -5.67
CA ALA A 178 5.11 0.38 -6.81
C ALA A 178 3.84 1.22 -6.52
N SER A 179 2.85 0.59 -5.90
CA SER A 179 1.59 1.23 -5.53
C SER A 179 1.76 2.32 -4.49
N SER A 180 2.67 2.18 -3.52
CA SER A 180 2.92 3.23 -2.53
C SER A 180 3.37 4.53 -3.20
N TYR A 181 4.25 4.46 -4.20
CA TYR A 181 4.66 5.64 -4.97
C TYR A 181 3.49 6.25 -5.73
N HIS A 182 2.85 5.45 -6.58
CA HIS A 182 1.79 5.90 -7.45
C HIS A 182 0.64 6.56 -6.66
N VAL A 183 0.14 5.87 -5.64
CA VAL A 183 -0.99 6.36 -4.82
C VAL A 183 -0.59 7.58 -4.01
N THR A 184 0.62 7.61 -3.41
CA THR A 184 1.07 8.79 -2.66
C THR A 184 1.14 10.03 -3.55
N ILE A 185 1.69 9.91 -4.76
CA ILE A 185 1.82 11.04 -5.67
C ILE A 185 0.43 11.53 -6.12
N GLN A 186 -0.48 10.63 -6.47
CA GLN A 186 -1.83 11.01 -6.89
C GLN A 186 -2.65 11.63 -5.76
N VAL A 187 -2.66 11.02 -4.58
CA VAL A 187 -3.38 11.55 -3.41
C VAL A 187 -2.78 12.89 -2.99
N GLY A 188 -1.46 12.96 -2.86
CA GLY A 188 -0.75 14.18 -2.48
C GLY A 188 -1.01 15.32 -3.47
N GLY A 189 -0.91 15.05 -4.77
CA GLY A 189 -1.20 16.03 -5.83
C GLY A 189 -2.65 16.51 -5.79
N THR A 190 -3.61 15.60 -5.58
CA THR A 190 -5.04 15.94 -5.52
C THR A 190 -5.35 16.79 -4.30
N VAL A 191 -4.88 16.41 -3.11
CA VAL A 191 -5.10 17.16 -1.86
C VAL A 191 -4.50 18.56 -1.95
N ILE A 192 -3.26 18.68 -2.43
CA ILE A 192 -2.61 19.99 -2.62
C ILE A 192 -3.40 20.83 -3.64
N GLY A 193 -3.84 20.23 -4.74
CA GLY A 193 -4.64 20.91 -5.75
C GLY A 193 -5.96 21.47 -5.20
N VAL A 194 -6.70 20.65 -4.45
CA VAL A 194 -7.96 21.06 -3.81
C VAL A 194 -7.73 22.17 -2.78
N LEU A 195 -6.72 22.04 -1.91
CA LEU A 195 -6.39 23.08 -0.93
C LEU A 195 -6.00 24.40 -1.61
N THR A 196 -5.23 24.33 -2.70
CA THR A 196 -4.80 25.51 -3.47
C THR A 196 -6.00 26.19 -4.11
N LEU A 197 -6.90 25.43 -4.74
CA LEU A 197 -8.11 25.97 -5.37
C LEU A 197 -9.06 26.58 -4.32
N SER A 198 -9.22 25.93 -3.17
CA SER A 198 -10.00 26.44 -2.04
C SER A 198 -9.42 27.74 -1.49
N ALA A 199 -8.11 27.81 -1.30
CA ALA A 199 -7.43 29.04 -0.87
C ALA A 199 -7.62 30.18 -1.88
N MET A 200 -7.52 29.88 -3.18
CA MET A 200 -7.76 30.87 -4.24
C MET A 200 -9.21 31.36 -4.24
N TYR A 201 -10.19 30.46 -4.10
CA TYR A 201 -11.60 30.81 -3.98
C TYR A 201 -11.88 31.68 -2.75
N GLN A 202 -11.29 31.34 -1.60
CA GLN A 202 -11.40 32.15 -0.37
C GLN A 202 -10.77 33.53 -0.55
N LEU A 203 -9.64 33.63 -1.23
CA LEU A 203 -9.00 34.91 -1.52
C LEU A 203 -9.90 35.78 -2.41
N VAL A 204 -10.47 35.22 -3.49
CA VAL A 204 -11.38 35.93 -4.40
C VAL A 204 -12.63 36.41 -3.66
N THR A 205 -13.27 35.54 -2.88
CA THR A 205 -14.47 35.88 -2.11
C THR A 205 -14.18 36.91 -1.02
N THR A 206 -13.00 36.84 -0.38
CA THR A 206 -12.55 37.85 0.60
C THR A 206 -12.37 39.21 -0.07
N ILE A 207 -11.69 39.28 -1.23
CA ILE A 207 -11.52 40.52 -2.01
C ILE A 207 -12.88 41.07 -2.42
N TYR A 208 -13.78 40.23 -2.94
CA TYR A 208 -15.12 40.63 -3.32
C TYR A 208 -15.89 41.17 -2.11
N SER A 209 -15.82 40.50 -0.96
CA SER A 209 -16.50 40.94 0.26
C SER A 209 -15.97 42.29 0.75
N LEU A 210 -14.65 42.50 0.73
CA LEU A 210 -14.01 43.77 1.09
C LEU A 210 -14.44 44.88 0.12
N ALA A 211 -14.42 44.63 -1.18
CA ALA A 211 -14.87 45.58 -2.19
C ALA A 211 -16.36 45.93 -2.04
N SER A 212 -17.20 44.95 -1.70
CA SER A 212 -18.63 45.14 -1.45
C SER A 212 -18.91 45.90 -0.15
N ARG A 213 -17.98 45.96 0.80
CA ARG A 213 -18.14 46.73 2.04
C ARG A 213 -17.70 48.19 1.90
N LEU A 214 -17.02 48.55 0.81
CA LEU A 214 -16.61 49.93 0.57
C LEU A 214 -17.82 50.83 0.25
N PRO A 215 -17.87 52.07 0.76
CA PRO A 215 -18.88 53.06 0.37
C PRO A 215 -18.79 53.36 -1.14
N GLY A 216 -19.90 53.77 -1.75
CA GLY A 216 -20.03 53.85 -3.22
C GLY A 216 -18.92 54.66 -3.92
N TRP A 217 -18.45 55.74 -3.30
CA TRP A 217 -17.36 56.56 -3.83
C TRP A 217 -16.02 55.82 -3.87
N ALA A 218 -15.74 54.96 -2.89
CA ALA A 218 -14.51 54.20 -2.82
C ALA A 218 -14.50 53.07 -3.85
N ARG A 219 -15.65 52.45 -4.13
CA ARG A 219 -15.78 51.48 -5.24
C ARG A 219 -15.55 52.16 -6.59
N PHE A 220 -16.10 53.35 -6.78
CA PHE A 220 -15.87 54.14 -8.00
C PHE A 220 -14.39 54.53 -8.13
N ALA A 221 -13.75 54.96 -7.06
CA ALA A 221 -12.31 55.26 -7.05
C ALA A 221 -11.45 54.03 -7.38
N LEU A 222 -11.79 52.85 -6.85
CA LEU A 222 -11.11 51.58 -7.12
C LEU A 222 -11.30 51.16 -8.59
N PHE A 223 -12.49 51.36 -9.14
CA PHE A 223 -12.78 51.14 -10.56
C PHE A 223 -11.99 52.09 -11.46
N VAL A 224 -12.00 53.39 -11.16
CA VAL A 224 -11.20 54.39 -11.90
C VAL A 224 -9.72 54.07 -11.80
N ALA A 225 -9.21 53.67 -10.63
CA ALA A 225 -7.83 53.24 -10.46
C ALA A 225 -7.52 52.00 -11.31
N ALA A 226 -8.40 51.01 -11.37
CA ALA A 226 -8.24 49.84 -12.23
C ALA A 226 -8.20 50.23 -13.72
N VAL A 227 -9.07 51.16 -14.15
CA VAL A 227 -9.08 51.69 -15.53
C VAL A 227 -7.80 52.48 -15.83
N VAL A 228 -7.32 53.32 -14.91
CA VAL A 228 -6.07 54.07 -15.07
C VAL A 228 -4.88 53.12 -15.17
N VAL A 229 -4.80 52.11 -14.30
CA VAL A 229 -3.78 51.05 -14.40
C VAL A 229 -3.88 50.31 -15.73
N ALA A 230 -5.11 50.03 -16.18
CA ALA A 230 -5.38 49.37 -17.43
C ALA A 230 -5.21 50.27 -18.67
N VAL A 231 -5.04 51.58 -18.57
CA VAL A 231 -4.80 52.48 -19.73
C VAL A 231 -3.36 53.00 -19.75
N HIS A 232 -2.75 53.17 -18.58
CA HIS A 232 -1.41 53.72 -18.44
C HIS A 232 -0.33 52.68 -18.79
N PRO A 233 0.53 52.93 -19.81
CA PRO A 233 1.46 51.95 -20.34
C PRO A 233 2.46 51.43 -19.29
N THR A 234 3.01 52.33 -18.47
CA THR A 234 3.97 51.95 -17.41
C THR A 234 3.34 51.13 -16.29
N SER A 235 2.03 51.28 -16.07
CA SER A 235 1.30 50.53 -15.04
C SER A 235 0.97 49.12 -15.54
N ARG A 236 0.60 48.99 -16.82
CA ARG A 236 0.44 47.69 -17.49
C ARG A 236 1.72 46.87 -17.43
N GLU A 237 2.87 47.47 -17.74
CA GLU A 237 4.16 46.77 -17.70
C GLU A 237 4.54 46.26 -16.31
N LYS A 238 4.26 47.04 -15.25
CA LYS A 238 4.50 46.62 -13.85
C LYS A 238 3.58 45.50 -13.39
N VAL A 239 2.30 45.54 -13.79
CA VAL A 239 1.36 44.46 -13.49
C VAL A 239 1.71 43.21 -14.30
N LEU A 240 2.06 43.37 -15.57
CA LEU A 240 2.48 42.28 -16.44
C LEU A 240 3.77 41.65 -15.92
N SER A 241 4.77 42.42 -15.50
CA SER A 241 6.02 41.89 -14.95
C SER A 241 5.81 41.18 -13.60
N PHE A 242 4.85 41.64 -12.78
CA PHE A 242 4.45 40.94 -11.56
C PHE A 242 3.69 39.63 -11.87
N LEU A 243 2.81 39.60 -12.87
CA LEU A 243 2.16 38.36 -13.32
C LEU A 243 3.16 37.40 -13.97
N LEU A 244 4.11 37.92 -14.76
CA LEU A 244 5.17 37.15 -15.39
C LEU A 244 6.17 36.62 -14.37
N SER A 245 6.44 37.31 -13.26
CA SER A 245 7.32 36.80 -12.21
C SER A 245 6.70 35.60 -11.49
N TRP A 246 5.38 35.65 -11.22
CA TRP A 246 4.62 34.48 -10.75
C TRP A 246 4.58 33.37 -11.80
N GLY A 247 4.38 33.71 -13.07
CA GLY A 247 4.40 32.77 -14.19
C GLY A 247 5.75 32.07 -14.34
N SER A 248 6.87 32.79 -14.17
CA SER A 248 8.22 32.22 -14.22
C SER A 248 8.52 31.33 -13.01
N ALA A 249 7.99 31.66 -11.83
CA ALA A 249 8.10 30.81 -10.64
C ALA A 249 7.34 29.50 -10.84
N LEU A 250 6.11 29.55 -11.37
CA LEU A 250 5.36 28.35 -11.74
C LEU A 250 6.04 27.56 -12.87
N ALA A 251 6.54 28.25 -13.90
CA ALA A 251 7.27 27.62 -15.00
C ALA A 251 8.53 26.90 -14.52
N SER A 252 9.20 27.41 -13.48
CA SER A 252 10.36 26.75 -12.88
C SER A 252 10.01 25.45 -12.14
N MET A 253 8.76 25.27 -11.72
CA MET A 253 8.25 24.04 -11.08
C MET A 253 7.75 23.01 -12.11
N VAL A 254 7.46 23.42 -13.35
CA VAL A 254 6.96 22.52 -14.42
C VAL A 254 7.86 21.29 -14.60
N PRO A 255 9.20 21.39 -14.70
CA PRO A 255 10.06 20.22 -14.87
C PRO A 255 10.02 19.23 -13.70
N GLU A 256 9.75 19.71 -12.49
CA GLU A 256 9.64 18.87 -11.29
C GLU A 256 8.30 18.14 -11.27
N ILE A 257 7.21 18.83 -11.63
CA ILE A 257 5.89 18.26 -11.80
C ILE A 257 5.91 17.19 -12.92
N GLU A 258 6.53 17.49 -14.06
CA GLU A 258 6.69 16.52 -15.17
C GLU A 258 7.43 15.27 -14.70
N LYS A 259 8.53 15.42 -13.95
CA LYS A 259 9.25 14.27 -13.37
C LYS A 259 8.38 13.44 -12.44
N LEU A 260 7.56 14.08 -11.59
CA LEU A 260 6.65 13.38 -10.70
C LEU A 260 5.53 12.65 -11.45
N ILE A 261 4.99 13.25 -12.52
CA ILE A 261 3.98 12.62 -13.37
C ILE A 261 4.57 11.41 -14.09
N VAL A 262 5.76 11.55 -14.69
CA VAL A 262 6.46 10.45 -15.36
C VAL A 262 6.76 9.33 -14.36
N LEU A 263 7.30 9.66 -13.18
CA LEU A 263 7.57 8.68 -12.13
C LEU A 263 6.29 7.97 -11.67
N ALA A 264 5.18 8.69 -11.47
CA ALA A 264 3.91 8.09 -11.10
C ALA A 264 3.40 7.14 -12.20
N SER A 265 3.51 7.55 -13.47
CA SER A 265 3.11 6.71 -14.61
C SER A 265 3.98 5.45 -14.72
N GLU A 266 5.29 5.56 -14.57
CA GLU A 266 6.21 4.40 -14.56
C GLU A 266 5.82 3.43 -13.43
N LYS A 267 5.58 3.95 -12.23
CA LYS A 267 5.18 3.14 -11.07
C LYS A 267 3.78 2.55 -11.20
N GLN A 268 2.88 3.20 -11.93
CA GLN A 268 1.59 2.63 -12.26
C GLN A 268 1.74 1.39 -13.16
N VAL A 269 2.59 1.47 -14.17
CA VAL A 269 2.87 0.34 -15.07
C VAL A 269 3.52 -0.82 -14.31
N GLU A 270 4.56 -0.55 -13.50
CA GLU A 270 5.19 -1.57 -12.65
C GLU A 270 4.17 -2.25 -11.70
N ALA A 271 3.24 -1.48 -11.13
CA ALA A 271 2.18 -2.03 -10.29
C ALA A 271 1.21 -2.91 -11.09
N GLN A 272 0.85 -2.51 -12.31
CA GLN A 272 -0.02 -3.31 -13.18
C GLN A 272 0.65 -4.61 -13.64
N GLU A 273 1.94 -4.57 -13.98
CA GLU A 273 2.73 -5.76 -14.33
C GLU A 273 2.79 -6.74 -13.15
N ALA A 274 3.13 -6.25 -11.95
CA ALA A 274 3.14 -7.06 -10.74
C ALA A 274 1.75 -7.64 -10.43
N MET A 275 0.68 -6.88 -10.67
CA MET A 275 -0.70 -7.36 -10.52
C MET A 275 -1.05 -8.48 -11.51
N CYS A 276 -0.59 -8.38 -12.76
CA CYS A 276 -0.76 -9.43 -13.75
C CYS A 276 -0.03 -10.71 -13.33
N GLU A 277 1.20 -10.61 -12.82
CA GLU A 277 1.91 -11.76 -12.26
C GLU A 277 1.15 -12.39 -11.10
N ILE A 278 0.65 -11.57 -10.16
CA ILE A 278 -0.12 -12.05 -9.00
C ILE A 278 -1.35 -12.84 -9.46
N LYS A 279 -2.12 -12.31 -10.43
CA LYS A 279 -3.31 -13.00 -10.96
C LYS A 279 -2.98 -14.33 -11.62
N GLN A 280 -1.87 -14.39 -12.38
CA GLN A 280 -1.42 -15.65 -12.98
C GLN A 280 -1.15 -16.72 -11.92
N TRP A 281 -0.61 -16.34 -10.75
CA TRP A 281 -0.35 -17.27 -9.65
C TRP A 281 -1.59 -17.60 -8.82
N ALA A 282 -2.59 -16.72 -8.79
CA ALA A 282 -3.85 -16.98 -8.10
C ALA A 282 -4.80 -17.88 -8.91
N GLU A 283 -4.65 -17.92 -10.23
CA GLU A 283 -5.47 -18.72 -11.16
C GLU A 283 -4.82 -20.05 -11.58
N SER A 284 -3.56 -20.31 -11.18
CA SER A 284 -2.77 -21.50 -11.55
C SER A 284 -2.86 -22.61 -10.52
#